data_AF-U5CZX5-F1
#
_entry.id   AF-U5CZX5-F1
#
_cell.length_a   1.000
_cell.length_b   1.000
_cell.length_c   1.000
_cell.angle_alpha   90.00
_cell.angle_beta   90.00
_cell.angle_gamma   90.00
#
_symmetry.space_group_name_H-M   'P 1'
#
loop_
_entity.id
_entity.type
_entity.pdbx_description
1 polymer ?
#
loop_
_entity_poly.entity_id
_entity_poly.type
_entity_poly.pdbx_seq_one_letter_code
_entity_poly.pdbx_strand_id
1 'polypeptide(L)'
;MGSQVAVKPHALCIPFTAQGHINPMMQLDRILHSKGFYITFVNSEFNQDLITEANGHVPATGFDDFRLETIPDGLTLSHGRTTNVLELCESTRKNMKAPFRELMTRLKCSPGVTCVISDGVLNFTQEVAEEFGVHECL
;
A
#
# COMPACT_ATOMS: atom_id res chain seq x y z
N MET A 1 23.47 8.49 30.01
CA MET A 1 22.43 7.46 29.81
C MET A 1 21.74 7.79 28.50
N GLY A 2 22.08 7.07 27.42
CA GLY A 2 21.51 7.35 26.10
C GLY A 2 20.05 6.93 26.09
N SER A 3 19.15 7.88 25.84
CA SER A 3 17.74 7.55 25.58
C SER A 3 17.72 6.67 24.33
N GLN A 4 17.26 5.42 24.44
CA GLN A 4 16.93 4.64 23.26
C GLN A 4 15.84 5.42 22.52
N VAL A 5 16.16 5.90 21.32
CA VAL A 5 15.14 6.47 20.43
C VAL A 5 14.24 5.29 20.07
N ALA A 6 13.02 5.27 20.62
CA ALA A 6 12.04 4.25 20.26
C ALA A 6 11.82 4.32 18.74
N VAL A 7 12.14 3.23 18.04
CA VAL A 7 11.94 3.16 16.60
C VAL A 7 10.44 3.16 16.33
N LYS A 8 9.99 4.19 15.61
CA LYS A 8 8.59 4.31 15.20
C LYS A 8 8.23 3.12 14.30
N PRO A 9 7.20 2.30 14.63
CA PRO A 9 6.80 1.19 13.77
C PRO A 9 6.27 1.74 12.44
N HIS A 10 6.60 1.05 11.35
CA HIS A 10 6.20 1.40 9.99
C HIS A 10 5.23 0.34 9.45
N ALA A 11 3.97 0.72 9.28
CA ALA A 11 2.97 -0.09 8.61
C ALA A 11 2.89 0.27 7.13
N LEU A 12 3.07 -0.73 6.26
CA LEU A 12 2.73 -0.62 4.85
C LEU A 12 1.33 -1.20 4.65
N CYS A 13 0.41 -0.41 4.14
CA CYS A 13 -0.99 -0.79 3.98
C CYS A 13 -1.34 -0.88 2.50
N ILE A 14 -1.80 -2.05 2.06
CA ILE A 14 -2.10 -2.33 0.65
C ILE A 14 -3.51 -2.93 0.50
N PRO A 15 -4.52 -2.11 0.14
CA PRO A 15 -5.87 -2.58 -0.13
C PRO A 15 -5.98 -3.27 -1.49
N PHE A 16 -7.03 -4.06 -1.69
CA PHE A 16 -7.46 -4.44 -3.03
C PHE A 16 -7.91 -3.19 -3.80
N THR A 17 -7.69 -3.17 -5.12
CA THR A 17 -7.82 -1.97 -5.96
C THR A 17 -9.26 -1.49 -6.15
N ALA A 18 -10.26 -2.23 -5.67
CA ALA A 18 -11.65 -1.79 -5.66
C ALA A 18 -11.94 -0.76 -4.55
N GLN A 19 -12.71 0.28 -4.87
CA GLN A 19 -13.00 1.40 -3.96
C GLN A 19 -13.55 0.97 -2.58
N GLY A 20 -14.36 -0.10 -2.54
CA GLY A 20 -14.91 -0.65 -1.30
C GLY A 20 -13.86 -1.14 -0.30
N HIS A 21 -12.63 -1.42 -0.76
CA HIS A 21 -11.51 -1.88 0.06
C HIS A 21 -10.53 -0.74 0.39
N ILE A 22 -10.36 0.22 -0.53
CA ILE A 22 -9.49 1.39 -0.36
C ILE A 22 -9.95 2.26 0.81
N ASN A 23 -11.24 2.62 0.86
CA ASN A 23 -11.74 3.54 1.87
C ASN A 23 -11.61 3.01 3.31
N PRO A 24 -12.00 1.75 3.62
CA PRO A 24 -11.77 1.18 4.94
C PRO A 24 -10.29 1.12 5.33
N MET A 25 -9.40 0.75 4.40
CA MET A 25 -7.97 0.72 4.65
C MET A 25 -7.42 2.12 4.96
N MET A 26 -7.81 3.15 4.19
CA MET A 26 -7.42 4.54 4.50
C MET A 26 -7.91 5.00 5.89
N GLN A 27 -9.07 4.53 6.36
CA GLN A 27 -9.54 4.83 7.72
C GLN A 27 -8.68 4.13 8.77
N LEU A 28 -8.33 2.86 8.55
CA LEU A 28 -7.43 2.10 9.42
C LEU A 28 -6.06 2.79 9.52
N ASP A 29 -5.50 3.23 8.40
CA ASP A 29 -4.22 3.93 8.32
C ASP A 29 -4.21 5.21 9.14
N ARG A 30 -5.28 6.01 9.07
CA ARG A 30 -5.44 7.21 9.91
C ARG A 30 -5.47 6.88 11.39
N ILE A 31 -6.13 5.78 11.77
CA ILE A 31 -6.14 5.32 13.16
C ILE A 31 -4.73 4.90 13.59
N LEU A 32 -4.01 4.13 12.78
CA LEU A 32 -2.65 3.68 13.07
C LEU A 32 -1.67 4.87 13.16
N HIS A 33 -1.77 5.80 12.22
CA HIS A 33 -1.01 7.05 12.22
C HIS A 33 -1.24 7.84 13.51
N SER A 34 -2.50 8.00 13.94
CA SER A 34 -2.85 8.65 15.22
C SER A 34 -2.28 7.95 16.45
N LYS A 35 -1.96 6.65 16.34
CA LYS A 35 -1.30 5.85 17.38
C LYS A 35 0.23 5.85 17.28
N GLY A 36 0.79 6.66 16.39
CA GLY A 36 2.22 6.85 16.27
C GLY A 36 2.90 5.87 15.31
N PHE A 37 2.19 5.28 14.34
CA PHE A 37 2.82 4.55 13.23
C PHE A 37 3.30 5.50 12.13
N TYR A 38 4.40 5.14 11.48
CA TYR A 38 4.71 5.64 10.14
C TYR A 38 3.85 4.84 9.16
N ILE A 39 3.21 5.51 8.22
CA ILE A 39 2.32 4.86 7.25
C ILE A 39 2.91 4.97 5.85
N THR A 40 2.97 3.86 5.13
CA THR A 40 3.02 3.86 3.66
C THR A 40 1.74 3.22 3.15
N PHE A 41 0.86 4.02 2.56
CA PHE A 41 -0.33 3.52 1.90
C PHE A 41 -0.03 3.29 0.41
N VAL A 42 -0.31 2.08 -0.07
CA VAL A 42 -0.04 1.67 -1.45
C VAL A 42 -1.33 1.69 -2.24
N ASN A 43 -1.38 2.51 -3.28
CA ASN A 43 -2.49 2.54 -4.23
C ASN A 43 -2.10 1.86 -5.55
N SER A 44 -3.09 1.54 -6.41
CA SER A 44 -2.76 1.29 -7.81
C SER A 44 -2.47 2.61 -8.52
N GLU A 45 -1.61 2.58 -9.53
CA GLU A 45 -1.36 3.74 -10.40
C GLU A 45 -2.66 4.26 -11.01
N PHE A 46 -3.54 3.36 -11.49
CA PHE A 46 -4.84 3.74 -12.02
C PHE A 46 -5.70 4.53 -11.02
N ASN A 47 -5.78 4.09 -9.77
CA ASN A 47 -6.58 4.79 -8.76
C ASN A 47 -5.93 6.11 -8.36
N GLN A 48 -4.60 6.20 -8.36
CA GLN A 48 -3.88 7.45 -8.12
C GLN A 48 -4.14 8.46 -9.25
N ASP A 49 -4.16 8.01 -10.50
CA ASP A 49 -4.47 8.84 -11.67
C ASP A 49 -5.88 9.41 -11.57
N LEU A 50 -6.88 8.58 -11.25
CA LEU A 50 -8.26 9.04 -11.04
C LEU A 50 -8.38 10.10 -9.95
N ILE A 51 -7.66 9.95 -8.84
CA ILE A 51 -7.64 10.94 -7.75
C ILE A 51 -7.00 12.24 -8.22
N THR A 52 -5.91 12.15 -8.97
CA THR A 52 -5.16 13.30 -9.50
C THR A 52 -5.98 14.07 -10.55
N GLU A 53 -6.71 13.36 -11.41
CA GLU A 53 -7.65 13.95 -12.37
C GLU A 53 -8.84 14.63 -11.68
N ALA A 54 -9.41 14.00 -10.65
CA ALA A 54 -10.59 14.51 -9.95
C ALA A 54 -10.28 15.73 -9.07
N ASN A 55 -9.12 15.76 -8.41
CA ASN A 55 -8.79 16.76 -7.38
C ASN A 55 -7.66 17.72 -7.77
N GLY A 56 -7.08 17.58 -8.97
CA GLY A 56 -5.81 18.23 -9.34
C GLY A 56 -4.61 17.58 -8.65
N HIS A 57 -3.41 18.16 -8.79
CA HIS A 57 -2.22 17.71 -8.05
C HIS A 57 -2.42 17.97 -6.54
N VAL A 58 -3.09 17.05 -5.85
CA VAL A 58 -3.16 17.06 -4.38
C VAL A 58 -1.79 16.63 -3.87
N PRO A 59 -1.12 17.42 -3.02
CA PRO A 59 0.16 17.01 -2.45
C PRO A 59 -0.01 15.69 -1.71
N ALA A 60 1.02 14.84 -1.77
CA ALA A 60 1.18 13.75 -0.81
C ALA A 60 0.90 14.32 0.59
N THR A 61 0.11 13.59 1.37
CA THR A 61 -0.29 13.92 2.75
C THR A 61 0.78 14.76 3.44
N GLY A 62 0.44 15.97 3.90
CA GLY A 62 1.40 16.96 4.42
C GLY A 62 2.08 16.58 5.75
N PHE A 63 2.23 15.29 6.02
CA PHE A 63 2.81 14.70 7.22
C PHE A 63 4.08 13.94 6.83
N ASP A 64 5.20 14.21 7.51
CA ASP A 64 6.50 13.58 7.23
C ASP A 64 6.50 12.06 7.46
N ASP A 65 5.51 11.56 8.19
CA ASP A 65 5.33 10.17 8.61
C ASP A 65 4.15 9.45 7.93
N PHE A 66 3.59 10.06 6.88
CA PHE A 66 2.58 9.44 6.03
C PHE A 66 3.01 9.56 4.57
N ARG A 67 3.16 8.41 3.90
CA ARG A 67 3.60 8.30 2.52
C ARG A 67 2.54 7.61 1.67
N LEU A 68 2.34 8.12 0.46
CA LEU A 68 1.56 7.46 -0.58
C LEU A 68 2.53 6.88 -1.61
N GLU A 69 2.38 5.61 -1.94
CA GLU A 69 3.12 4.93 -2.98
C GLU A 69 2.15 4.28 -3.97
N THR A 70 2.63 4.03 -5.18
CA THR A 70 1.83 3.39 -6.23
C THR A 70 2.55 2.19 -6.81
N ILE A 71 1.76 1.18 -7.22
CA ILE A 71 2.22 0.06 -8.03
C ILE A 71 1.22 -0.23 -9.16
N PRO A 72 1.67 -0.75 -10.32
CA PRO A 72 0.77 -1.11 -11.40
C PRO A 72 -0.05 -2.36 -11.05
N ASP A 73 -1.36 -2.34 -11.37
CA ASP A 73 -2.27 -3.49 -11.22
C ASP A 73 -2.24 -4.46 -12.42
N GLY A 74 -1.46 -4.12 -13.46
CA GLY A 74 -1.27 -4.91 -14.67
C GLY A 74 -2.34 -4.73 -15.75
N LEU A 75 -3.30 -3.81 -15.57
CA LEU A 75 -4.39 -3.58 -16.51
C LEU A 75 -4.27 -2.23 -17.24
N THR A 76 -4.76 -2.19 -18.47
CA THR A 76 -4.81 -0.95 -19.26
C THR A 76 -5.82 0.05 -18.68
N LEU A 77 -5.66 1.34 -19.01
CA LEU A 77 -6.59 2.40 -18.58
C LEU A 77 -8.03 2.16 -19.04
N SER A 78 -8.22 1.54 -20.21
CA SER A 78 -9.53 1.23 -20.80
C SER A 78 -10.29 0.10 -20.09
N HIS A 79 -9.66 -0.62 -19.18
CA HIS A 79 -10.30 -1.74 -18.49
C HIS A 79 -11.32 -1.27 -17.45
N GLY A 80 -12.54 -1.82 -17.51
CA GLY A 80 -13.60 -1.58 -16.53
C GLY A 80 -13.37 -2.35 -15.22
N ARG A 81 -12.54 -1.81 -14.31
CA ARG A 81 -12.20 -2.44 -13.01
C ARG A 81 -13.43 -2.75 -12.15
N THR A 82 -14.50 -1.96 -12.26
CA THR A 82 -15.75 -2.14 -11.53
C THR A 82 -16.70 -3.16 -12.16
N THR A 83 -16.61 -3.35 -13.48
CA THR A 83 -17.50 -4.26 -14.23
C THR A 83 -16.88 -5.65 -14.43
N ASN A 84 -15.54 -5.75 -14.44
CA ASN A 84 -14.80 -6.98 -14.75
C ASN A 84 -13.91 -7.41 -13.56
N VAL A 85 -14.52 -7.54 -12.38
CA VAL A 85 -13.81 -7.82 -11.12
C VAL A 85 -12.99 -9.12 -11.16
N LEU A 86 -13.44 -10.15 -11.87
CA LEU A 86 -12.68 -11.39 -12.00
C LEU A 86 -11.35 -11.19 -12.74
N GLU A 87 -11.35 -10.43 -13.84
CA GLU A 87 -10.14 -10.09 -14.58
C GLU A 87 -9.21 -9.21 -13.73
N LEU A 88 -9.78 -8.31 -12.92
CA LEU A 88 -9.02 -7.53 -11.95
C LEU A 88 -8.32 -8.44 -10.93
N CYS A 89 -9.04 -9.36 -10.30
CA CYS A 89 -8.48 -10.33 -9.37
C CYS A 89 -7.37 -11.19 -10.01
N GLU A 90 -7.55 -11.62 -11.27
CA GLU A 90 -6.52 -12.37 -11.97
C GLU A 90 -5.28 -11.52 -12.29
N SER A 91 -5.48 -10.29 -12.74
CA SER A 91 -4.39 -9.39 -13.07
C SER A 91 -3.57 -9.04 -11.84
N THR A 92 -4.22 -8.65 -10.73
CA THR A 92 -3.51 -8.29 -9.50
C THR A 92 -2.66 -9.46 -8.99
N ARG A 93 -3.21 -10.68 -9.00
CA ARG A 93 -2.47 -11.90 -8.63
C ARG A 93 -1.25 -12.17 -9.51
N LYS A 94 -1.36 -11.97 -10.82
CA LYS A 94 -0.28 -12.25 -11.78
C LYS A 94 0.79 -11.16 -11.81
N ASN A 95 0.38 -9.89 -11.66
CA ASN A 95 1.19 -8.75 -12.07
C ASN A 95 1.69 -7.88 -10.92
N MET A 96 1.04 -7.86 -9.74
CA MET A 96 1.43 -6.93 -8.66
C MET A 96 2.58 -7.42 -7.78
N LYS A 97 2.87 -8.73 -7.77
CA LYS A 97 3.91 -9.31 -6.89
C LYS A 97 5.30 -8.73 -7.13
N ALA A 98 5.73 -8.63 -8.39
CA ALA A 98 7.05 -8.10 -8.72
C ALA A 98 7.18 -6.60 -8.37
N PRO A 99 6.25 -5.72 -8.77
CA PRO A 99 6.25 -4.33 -8.33
C PRO A 99 6.20 -4.15 -6.81
N PHE A 100 5.42 -4.98 -6.10
CA PHE A 100 5.35 -4.93 -4.64
C PHE A 100 6.70 -5.27 -3.99
N ARG A 101 7.43 -6.26 -4.51
CA ARG A 101 8.79 -6.58 -4.06
C ARG A 101 9.78 -5.45 -4.31
N GLU A 102 9.70 -4.80 -5.46
CA GLU A 102 10.53 -3.63 -5.78
C GLU A 102 10.25 -2.48 -4.83
N LEU A 103 8.98 -2.24 -4.50
CA LEU A 103 8.57 -1.25 -3.51
C LEU A 103 9.15 -1.58 -2.12
N MET A 104 9.00 -2.82 -1.64
CA MET A 104 9.57 -3.27 -0.36
C MET A 104 11.09 -3.09 -0.31
N THR A 105 11.78 -3.35 -1.43
CA THR A 105 13.23 -3.10 -1.56
C THR A 105 13.57 -1.62 -1.40
N ARG A 106 12.81 -0.74 -2.05
CA ARG A 106 13.01 0.71 -1.96
C ARG A 106 12.76 1.25 -0.55
N LEU A 107 11.81 0.67 0.18
CA LEU A 107 11.43 1.12 1.52
C LEU A 107 12.28 0.54 2.64
N LYS A 108 13.23 -0.37 2.34
CA LYS A 108 13.99 -1.13 3.35
C LYS A 108 14.70 -0.29 4.43
N CYS A 109 15.14 0.93 4.11
CA CYS A 109 16.01 1.71 4.99
C CYS A 109 15.50 3.10 5.40
N SER A 110 14.30 3.56 5.00
CA SER A 110 13.91 4.98 5.21
C SER A 110 12.40 5.28 5.28
N PRO A 111 11.76 5.09 6.45
CA PRO A 111 12.10 4.11 7.48
C PRO A 111 11.77 2.68 7.00
N GLY A 112 12.49 1.68 7.51
CA GLY A 112 12.24 0.27 7.14
C GLY A 112 10.82 -0.17 7.52
N VAL A 113 10.13 -0.86 6.61
CA VAL A 113 8.80 -1.44 6.87
C VAL A 113 8.91 -2.49 7.98
N THR A 114 8.07 -2.39 9.01
CA THR A 114 8.05 -3.34 10.15
C THR A 114 6.89 -4.31 10.09
N CYS A 115 5.78 -3.91 9.47
CA CYS A 115 4.65 -4.78 9.17
C CYS A 115 3.97 -4.40 7.86
N VAL A 116 3.33 -5.39 7.24
CA VAL A 116 2.46 -5.22 6.08
C VAL A 116 1.02 -5.56 6.50
N ILE A 117 0.09 -4.67 6.19
CA ILE A 117 -1.35 -4.87 6.36
C ILE A 117 -1.94 -4.96 4.95
N SER A 118 -2.37 -6.15 4.58
CA SER A 118 -2.80 -6.44 3.22
C SER A 118 -4.28 -6.81 3.17
N ASP A 119 -4.87 -6.55 2.01
CA ASP A 119 -6.15 -7.13 1.67
C ASP A 119 -6.04 -8.63 1.43
N GLY A 120 -6.97 -9.41 1.96
CA GLY A 120 -6.99 -10.88 1.81
C GLY A 120 -7.16 -11.39 0.38
N VAL A 121 -7.41 -10.53 -0.61
CA VAL A 121 -7.35 -10.90 -2.04
C VAL A 121 -5.90 -10.98 -2.55
N LEU A 122 -4.97 -10.25 -1.92
CA LEU A 122 -3.60 -10.01 -2.36
C LEU A 122 -2.58 -10.95 -1.69
N ASN A 123 -2.87 -12.25 -1.61
CA ASN A 123 -2.05 -13.27 -0.93
C ASN A 123 -0.54 -13.28 -1.26
N PHE A 124 -0.10 -12.67 -2.37
CA PHE A 124 1.32 -12.55 -2.69
C PHE A 124 2.08 -11.66 -1.69
N THR A 125 1.40 -10.77 -0.96
CA THR A 125 2.03 -9.85 -0.01
C THR A 125 2.71 -10.60 1.12
N GLN A 126 2.06 -11.67 1.62
CA GLN A 126 2.62 -12.53 2.66
C GLN A 126 3.96 -13.15 2.23
N GLU A 127 4.01 -13.75 1.04
CA GLU A 127 5.24 -14.37 0.52
C GLU A 127 6.37 -13.33 0.41
N VAL A 128 6.06 -12.12 -0.07
CA VAL A 128 7.05 -11.05 -0.17
C VAL A 128 7.41 -10.50 1.22
N ALA A 129 6.49 -10.40 2.18
CA ALA A 129 6.81 -9.95 3.54
C ALA A 129 7.80 -10.92 4.22
N GLU A 130 7.60 -12.23 4.04
CA GLU A 130 8.49 -13.29 4.54
C GLU A 130 9.92 -13.18 3.96
N GLU A 131 10.05 -12.89 2.66
CA GLU A 131 11.36 -12.66 2.01
C GLU A 131 12.16 -11.52 2.67
N PHE A 132 11.47 -10.54 3.28
CA PHE A 132 12.07 -9.37 3.91
C PHE A 132 12.14 -9.47 5.44
N GLY A 133 11.65 -10.56 6.03
CA GLY A 133 11.57 -10.74 7.49
C GLY A 133 10.61 -9.76 8.16
N VAL A 134 9.56 -9.34 7.44
CA VAL A 134 8.54 -8.40 7.90
C VAL A 134 7.28 -9.16 8.32
N HIS A 135 6.59 -8.67 9.34
CA HIS A 135 5.35 -9.31 9.82
C HIS A 135 4.18 -8.98 8.89
N GLU A 136 3.48 -10.01 8.41
CA GLU A 136 2.18 -9.85 7.75
C GLU A 136 1.07 -9.79 8.81
N CYS A 137 0.17 -8.82 8.69
CA CYS A 137 -1.00 -8.65 9.54
C CYS A 137 -2.26 -8.78 8.67
N LEU A 138 -2.83 -9.98 8.65
CA LEU A 138 -4.11 -10.31 7.98
C LEU A 138 -5.31 -10.08 8.92
#